data_AF-A0A7J4QYI2-F1
#
_entry.id   AF-A0A7J4QYI2-F1
#
_cell.length_a   1.000
_cell.length_b   1.000
_cell.length_c   1.000
_cell.angle_alpha   90.00
_cell.angle_beta   90.00
_cell.angle_gamma   90.00
#
_symmetry.space_group_name_H-M   'P 1'
#
loop_
_entity.id
_entity.type
_entity.pdbx_description
1 polymer ?
#
loop_
_entity_poly.entity_id
_entity_poly.type
_entity_poly.pdbx_seq_one_letter_code
_entity_poly.pdbx_strand_id
1 'polypeptide(L)'
;MLQQMLMVALGGGIGAAVRYMTSEWVSNEGFPYATLAVNLVGSFLMGALAIALAEQVISRDLALLFGTGLLGGLTTMSAFSVETIRLIEEQQTGIAATYVGLTMVLCPLLALLGWRLSEKILAST
;
A
#
# COMPACT_ATOMS: atom_id res chain seq x y z
N MET A 1 -18.04 -16.95 2.90
CA MET A 1 -18.55 -15.66 3.42
C MET A 1 -18.01 -15.33 4.80
N LEU A 2 -18.45 -15.96 5.90
CA LEU A 2 -17.96 -15.61 7.25
C LEU A 2 -16.44 -15.77 7.39
N GLN A 3 -15.89 -16.92 6.98
CA GLN A 3 -14.45 -17.17 7.01
C GLN A 3 -13.66 -16.12 6.21
N GLN A 4 -14.08 -15.81 4.99
CA GLN A 4 -13.44 -14.81 4.13
C GLN A 4 -13.48 -13.40 4.76
N MET A 5 -14.62 -13.03 5.36
CA MET A 5 -14.75 -11.78 6.10
C MET A 5 -13.79 -11.72 7.28
N LEU A 6 -13.64 -12.81 8.05
CA LEU A 6 -12.70 -12.89 9.15
C LEU A 6 -11.24 -12.80 8.67
N MET A 7 -10.90 -13.37 7.52
CA MET A 7 -9.57 -13.24 6.92
C MET A 7 -9.28 -11.79 6.51
N VAL A 8 -10.23 -11.13 5.85
CA VAL A 8 -10.09 -9.71 5.49
C VAL A 8 -9.98 -8.84 6.75
N ALA A 9 -10.80 -9.09 7.77
CA ALA A 9 -10.77 -8.33 9.03
C ALA A 9 -9.45 -8.52 9.78
N LEU A 10 -8.96 -9.76 9.87
CA LEU A 10 -7.67 -10.07 10.51
C LEU A 10 -6.51 -9.40 9.77
N GLY A 11 -6.43 -9.58 8.45
CA GLY A 11 -5.41 -8.95 7.63
C GLY A 11 -5.48 -7.42 7.73
N GLY A 12 -6.68 -6.85 7.59
CA GLY A 12 -6.91 -5.41 7.65
C GLY A 12 -6.54 -4.81 9.00
N GLY A 13 -6.87 -5.48 10.10
CA GLY A 13 -6.46 -5.06 11.44
C GLY A 13 -4.94 -5.04 11.60
N ILE A 14 -4.25 -6.08 11.13
CA ILE A 14 -2.78 -6.14 11.16
C ILE A 14 -2.19 -5.04 10.28
N GLY A 15 -2.69 -4.85 9.05
CA GLY A 15 -2.21 -3.83 8.12
C GLY A 15 -2.38 -2.42 8.70
N ALA A 16 -3.54 -2.13 9.29
CA ALA A 16 -3.80 -0.86 9.94
C ALA A 16 -2.90 -0.64 11.17
N ALA A 17 -2.65 -1.67 11.97
CA ALA A 17 -1.73 -1.60 13.10
C ALA A 17 -0.29 -1.32 12.65
N VAL A 18 0.20 -1.99 11.60
CA VAL A 18 1.53 -1.73 11.03
C VAL A 18 1.62 -0.31 10.47
N ARG A 19 0.58 0.17 9.76
CA ARG A 19 0.53 1.55 9.28
C ARG A 19 0.59 2.55 10.44
N TYR A 20 -0.19 2.32 11.50
CA TYR A 20 -0.17 3.15 12.70
C TYR A 20 1.22 3.18 13.35
N MET A 21 1.84 2.02 13.57
CA MET A 21 3.20 1.98 14.13
C MET A 21 4.23 2.66 13.23
N THR A 22 4.04 2.59 11.91
CA THR A 22 4.90 3.31 10.94
C THR A 22 4.77 4.82 11.11
N SER A 23 3.56 5.35 11.36
CA SER A 23 3.39 6.79 11.63
C SER A 23 3.98 7.24 12.97
N GLU A 24 4.12 6.33 13.94
CA GLU A 24 4.78 6.65 15.22
C GLU A 24 6.32 6.65 15.12
N TRP A 25 6.88 5.81 14.25
CA TRP A 25 8.34 5.66 14.11
C TRP A 25 8.96 6.52 13.01
N VAL A 26 8.20 6.83 11.98
CA VAL A 26 8.67 7.65 10.85
C VAL A 26 8.18 9.08 11.06
N SER A 27 9.12 10.00 11.21
CA SER A 27 8.80 11.42 11.34
C SER A 27 8.04 11.91 10.09
N ASN A 28 6.94 12.62 10.34
CA ASN A 28 6.16 13.31 9.31
C ASN A 28 6.42 14.83 9.33
N GLU A 29 7.50 15.28 9.99
CA GLU A 29 7.85 16.70 10.02
C GLU A 29 8.23 17.20 8.63
N GLY A 30 7.51 18.22 8.16
CA GLY A 30 7.72 18.86 6.85
C GLY A 30 7.33 18.02 5.63
N PHE A 31 7.17 16.69 5.75
CA PHE A 31 6.71 15.84 4.66
C PHE A 31 6.05 14.54 5.19
N PRO A 32 4.97 14.03 4.57
CA PRO A 32 4.25 12.84 5.04
C PRO A 32 4.96 11.50 4.70
N TYR A 33 6.17 11.30 5.22
CA TYR A 33 7.00 10.14 4.89
C TYR A 33 6.38 8.80 5.28
N ALA A 34 5.69 8.73 6.42
CA ALA A 34 5.07 7.49 6.88
C ALA A 34 4.00 7.01 5.89
N THR A 35 3.08 7.90 5.52
CA THR A 35 1.99 7.59 4.59
C THR A 35 2.52 7.30 3.19
N LEU A 36 3.52 8.04 2.72
CA LEU A 36 4.19 7.73 1.46
C LEU A 36 4.79 6.33 1.48
N ALA A 37 5.56 5.99 2.53
CA ALA A 37 6.26 4.71 2.62
C ALA A 37 5.30 3.52 2.62
N VAL A 38 4.23 3.54 3.43
CA VAL A 38 3.27 2.43 3.47
C VAL A 38 2.54 2.25 2.13
N ASN A 39 2.23 3.35 1.43
CA ASN A 39 1.59 3.31 0.11
C ASN A 39 2.52 2.75 -0.97
N LEU A 40 3.79 3.16 -0.98
CA LEU A 40 4.80 2.67 -1.92
C LEU A 40 5.07 1.17 -1.72
N VAL A 41 5.34 0.75 -0.48
CA VAL A 41 5.59 -0.66 -0.13
C VAL A 41 4.34 -1.50 -0.43
N GLY A 42 3.17 -1.02 -0.02
CA GLY A 42 1.91 -1.72 -0.24
C GLY A 42 1.60 -1.90 -1.74
N SER A 43 1.86 -0.89 -2.56
CA SER A 43 1.64 -0.97 -4.01
C SER A 43 2.56 -2.00 -4.68
N PHE A 44 3.86 -2.01 -4.32
CA PHE A 44 4.81 -3.02 -4.80
C PHE A 44 4.33 -4.44 -4.47
N LEU A 45 4.01 -4.69 -3.20
CA LEU A 45 3.56 -6.00 -2.74
C LEU A 45 2.23 -6.40 -3.37
N MET A 46 1.34 -5.44 -3.60
CA MET A 46 0.04 -5.70 -4.23
C MET A 46 0.20 -6.16 -5.69
N GLY A 47 1.12 -5.52 -6.43
CA GLY A 47 1.45 -5.94 -7.79
C GLY A 47 2.02 -7.37 -7.85
N ALA A 48 2.92 -7.70 -6.92
CA ALA A 48 3.47 -9.05 -6.80
C ALA A 48 2.40 -10.10 -6.44
N LEU A 49 1.52 -9.78 -5.49
CA LEU A 49 0.44 -10.67 -5.05
C LEU A 49 -0.57 -10.92 -6.18
N ALA A 50 -0.85 -9.91 -7.01
CA ALA A 50 -1.76 -10.05 -8.13
C ALA A 50 -1.29 -11.11 -9.12
N ILE A 51 0.01 -11.15 -9.43
CA ILE A 51 0.60 -12.20 -10.28
C ILE A 51 0.62 -13.55 -9.60
N ALA A 52 1.01 -13.61 -8.32
CA ALA A 52 0.97 -14.87 -7.58
C ALA A 52 -0.43 -15.51 -7.57
N LEU A 53 -1.49 -14.69 -7.52
CA LEU A 53 -2.86 -15.17 -7.65
C LEU A 53 -3.21 -15.59 -9.08
N ALA A 54 -2.81 -14.79 -10.08
CA ALA A 54 -3.09 -15.08 -11.50
C ALA A 54 -2.46 -16.41 -11.95
N GLU A 55 -1.22 -16.67 -11.52
CA GLU A 55 -0.47 -17.90 -11.78
C GLU A 55 -0.85 -19.05 -10.81
N GLN A 56 -1.89 -18.89 -10.00
CA GLN A 56 -2.41 -19.89 -9.06
C GLN A 56 -1.41 -20.40 -8.02
N VAL A 57 -0.35 -19.64 -7.73
CA VAL A 57 0.65 -19.93 -6.70
C VAL A 57 0.06 -19.77 -5.30
N ILE A 58 -0.86 -18.82 -5.14
CA ILE A 58 -1.61 -18.63 -3.89
C ILE A 58 -3.10 -18.88 -4.10
N SER A 59 -3.77 -19.33 -3.05
CA SER A 59 -5.22 -19.49 -3.06
C SER A 59 -5.93 -18.14 -3.00
N ARG A 60 -7.19 -18.12 -3.43
CA ARG A 60 -8.06 -16.93 -3.32
C ARG A 60 -8.22 -16.44 -1.88
N ASP A 61 -8.22 -17.35 -0.92
CA ASP A 61 -8.34 -17.01 0.50
C ASP A 61 -7.08 -16.28 1.01
N LEU A 62 -5.89 -16.70 0.57
CA LEU A 62 -4.64 -15.96 0.87
C LEU A 62 -4.62 -14.59 0.18
N ALA A 63 -5.15 -14.48 -1.04
CA ALA A 63 -5.28 -13.18 -1.70
C ALA A 63 -6.25 -12.23 -0.96
N LEU A 64 -7.31 -12.75 -0.34
CA LEU A 64 -8.19 -11.94 0.51
C LEU A 64 -7.50 -11.50 1.81
N LEU A 65 -6.78 -12.41 2.48
CA LEU A 65 -6.05 -12.10 3.71
C LEU A 65 -4.95 -11.07 3.47
N PHE A 66 -4.11 -11.28 2.46
CA PHE A 66 -2.94 -10.43 2.21
C PHE A 66 -3.27 -9.23 1.33
N GLY A 67 -4.09 -9.39 0.29
CA GLY A 67 -4.42 -8.31 -0.64
C GLY A 67 -5.44 -7.35 -0.05
N THR A 68 -6.71 -7.79 0.01
CA THR A 68 -7.80 -6.96 0.52
C THR A 68 -7.64 -6.64 2.01
N GLY A 69 -7.19 -7.60 2.81
CA GLY A 69 -6.93 -7.42 4.23
C GLY A 69 -5.66 -6.61 4.50
N LEU A 70 -4.51 -7.29 4.57
CA LEU A 70 -3.24 -6.71 5.03
C LEU A 70 -2.82 -5.48 4.23
N LEU A 71 -2.68 -5.60 2.91
CA LEU A 71 -2.22 -4.50 2.06
C LEU A 71 -3.29 -3.40 1.95
N GLY A 72 -4.57 -3.76 1.94
CA GLY A 72 -5.68 -2.80 2.01
C GLY A 72 -5.71 -2.00 3.32
N GLY A 73 -5.38 -2.61 4.46
CA GLY A 73 -5.27 -1.92 5.74
C GLY A 73 -3.97 -1.12 5.91
N LEU A 74 -2.87 -1.61 5.32
CA LEU A 74 -1.55 -0.98 5.32
C LEU A 74 -1.52 0.30 4.49
N THR A 75 -2.18 0.30 3.32
CA THR A 75 -2.23 1.47 2.43
C THR A 75 -3.39 2.39 2.79
N THR A 76 -3.31 3.66 2.41
CA THR A 76 -4.38 4.63 2.68
C THR A 76 -4.39 5.79 1.68
N MET A 77 -5.53 5.95 1.01
CA MET A 77 -5.82 7.15 0.21
C MET A 77 -6.47 8.26 1.06
N SER A 78 -7.16 7.92 2.15
CA SER A 78 -7.83 8.91 2.99
C SER A 78 -6.85 9.76 3.78
N ALA A 79 -5.80 9.18 4.38
CA ALA A 79 -4.77 9.95 5.07
C ALA A 79 -3.99 10.84 4.08
N PHE A 80 -3.59 10.28 2.94
CA PHE A 80 -2.95 11.01 1.83
C PHE A 80 -3.75 12.26 1.42
N SER A 81 -5.08 12.15 1.26
CA SER A 81 -5.94 13.28 0.89
C SER A 81 -5.97 14.36 1.98
N VAL A 82 -6.11 14.00 3.26
CA VAL A 82 -6.16 14.95 4.37
C VAL A 82 -4.81 15.64 4.57
N GLU A 83 -3.72 14.89 4.50
CA GLU A 83 -2.35 15.43 4.58
C GLU A 83 -2.06 16.40 3.43
N THR A 84 -2.51 16.08 2.22
CA THR A 84 -2.38 16.98 1.06
C THR A 84 -3.13 18.30 1.29
N ILE A 85 -4.37 18.23 1.80
CA ILE A 85 -5.15 19.43 2.14
C ILE A 85 -4.42 20.25 3.22
N ARG A 86 -3.92 19.60 4.28
CA ARG A 86 -3.18 20.30 5.35
C ARG A 86 -1.96 21.04 4.83
N LEU A 87 -1.15 20.42 3.97
CA LEU A 87 0.00 21.07 3.34
C LEU A 87 -0.40 22.30 2.52
N ILE A 88 -1.54 22.24 1.83
CA ILE A 88 -2.06 23.39 1.06
C ILE A 88 -2.52 24.52 2.00
N GLU A 89 -3.27 24.21 3.06
CA GLU A 89 -3.72 25.19 4.07
C GLU A 89 -2.56 25.84 4.81
N GLU A 90 -1.48 25.09 5.05
CA GLU A 90 -0.22 25.56 5.62
C GLU A 90 0.66 26.34 4.60
N GLN A 91 0.13 26.64 3.41
CA GLN A 91 0.81 27.36 2.33
C GLN A 91 2.04 26.63 1.76
N GLN A 92 2.21 25.34 2.06
CA GLN A 92 3.28 24.47 1.58
C GLN A 92 2.92 23.78 0.25
N THR A 93 2.43 24.56 -0.72
CA THR A 93 1.88 24.04 -1.99
C THR A 93 2.90 23.25 -2.83
N GLY A 94 4.18 23.63 -2.81
CA GLY A 94 5.24 22.88 -3.50
C GLY A 94 5.47 21.48 -2.90
N ILE A 95 5.36 21.36 -1.58
CA ILE A 95 5.48 20.09 -0.86
C ILE A 95 4.25 19.22 -1.16
N ALA A 96 3.05 19.81 -1.12
CA ALA A 96 1.81 19.12 -1.50
C ALA A 96 1.88 18.56 -2.94
N ALA A 97 2.31 19.38 -3.91
CA ALA A 97 2.46 18.96 -5.30
C ALA A 97 3.48 17.81 -5.46
N THR A 98 4.60 17.89 -4.73
CA THR A 98 5.61 16.82 -4.71
C THR A 98 5.05 15.53 -4.12
N TYR A 99 4.34 15.62 -2.99
CA TYR A 99 3.75 14.46 -2.32
C TYR A 99 2.68 13.76 -3.19
N VAL A 100 1.81 14.54 -3.84
CA VAL A 100 0.83 14.04 -4.82
C VAL A 100 1.54 13.39 -6.00
N GLY A 101 2.53 14.07 -6.59
CA GLY A 101 3.28 13.56 -7.74
C GLY A 101 3.99 12.24 -7.44
N LEU A 102 4.70 12.17 -6.31
CA LEU A 102 5.37 10.96 -5.87
C LEU A 102 4.39 9.81 -5.67
N THR A 103 3.26 10.05 -4.97
CA THR A 103 2.27 9.00 -4.72
C THR A 103 1.63 8.52 -6.02
N MET A 104 1.17 9.43 -6.89
CA MET A 104 0.45 9.08 -8.11
C MET A 104 1.34 8.45 -9.19
N VAL A 105 2.64 8.75 -9.20
CA VAL A 105 3.58 8.18 -10.18
C VAL A 105 4.26 6.92 -9.63
N LEU A 106 4.81 6.98 -8.42
CA LEU A 106 5.61 5.88 -7.90
C LEU A 106 4.77 4.68 -7.44
N CYS A 107 3.57 4.86 -6.90
CA CYS A 107 2.73 3.73 -6.49
C CYS A 107 2.40 2.81 -7.68
N PRO A 108 1.86 3.30 -8.83
CA PRO A 108 1.64 2.44 -9.99
C PRO A 108 2.92 1.84 -10.58
N LEU A 109 4.02 2.60 -10.61
CA LEU A 109 5.31 2.08 -11.09
C LEU A 109 5.85 0.94 -10.21
N LEU A 110 5.72 1.07 -8.89
CA LEU A 110 6.11 0.02 -7.96
C LEU A 110 5.19 -1.19 -8.05
N ALA A 111 3.88 -1.00 -8.21
CA ALA A 111 2.96 -2.10 -8.50
C ALA A 111 3.35 -2.83 -9.79
N LEU A 112 3.67 -2.11 -10.86
CA LEU A 112 4.17 -2.70 -12.10
C LEU A 112 5.51 -3.43 -11.88
N LEU A 113 6.41 -2.88 -11.08
CA LEU A 113 7.69 -3.52 -10.77
C LEU A 113 7.47 -4.84 -10.01
N GLY A 114 6.62 -4.84 -8.99
CA GLY A 114 6.26 -6.05 -8.23
C GLY A 114 5.64 -7.10 -9.14
N TRP A 115 4.71 -6.68 -10.01
CA TRP A 115 4.10 -7.52 -11.03
C TRP A 115 5.16 -8.19 -11.94
N ARG A 116 6.02 -7.38 -12.59
CA ARG A 116 7.04 -7.88 -13.53
C ARG A 116 8.07 -8.78 -12.86
N LEU A 117 8.45 -8.48 -11.63
CA LEU A 117 9.40 -9.30 -10.88
C LEU A 117 8.80 -10.66 -10.55
N SER A 118 7.54 -10.69 -10.09
CA SER A 118 6.82 -11.93 -9.84
C SER A 118 6.63 -12.77 -11.10
N GLU A 119 6.30 -12.16 -12.25
CA GLU A 119 6.22 -12.87 -13.54
C GLU A 119 7.52 -13.59 -13.86
N LYS A 120 8.66 -12.90 -13.73
CA LYS A 120 9.98 -13.47 -14.02
C LYS A 120 10.37 -14.60 -13.08
N ILE A 121 10.10 -14.44 -11.78
CA ILE A 121 10.44 -15.45 -10.77
C ILE A 121 9.63 -16.73 -11.04
N LEU A 122 8.33 -16.59 -11.25
CA LEU A 122 7.44 -17.74 -11.45
C LEU A 122 7.68 -18.44 -12.80
N ALA A 123 7.99 -17.69 -13.86
CA ALA A 123 8.35 -18.28 -15.16
C ALA A 123 9.69 -19.06 -15.13
N SER A 124 10.52 -18.85 -14.11
CA SER A 124 11.80 -19.55 -13.94
C SER A 124 11.72 -20.81 -13.06
N THR A 125 10.55 -21.14 -12.53
CA THR A 125 10.28 -22.33 -11.70
C THR A 125 9.56 -23.39 -12.51
#